data_AF-A0AA91GB87-F1
#
_entry.id   AF-A0AA91GB87-F1
#
_cell.length_a   1.000
_cell.length_b   1.000
_cell.length_c   1.000
_cell.angle_alpha   90.00
_cell.angle_beta   90.00
_cell.angle_gamma   90.00
#
_symmetry.space_group_name_H-M   'P 1'
#
loop_
_entity.id
_entity.type
_entity.pdbx_description
1 polymer ?
#
loop_
_entity_poly.entity_id
_entity_poly.type
_entity_poly.pdbx_seq_one_letter_code
_entity_poly.pdbx_strand_id
1 'polypeptide(L)'
;MESVSTATQGIQLAVGMSGEGMDAIKSYLSSVYPALCKAAILHSEAVVQANEQYVEAYISQCGSEDLDSEELQEQINEADKLIQGFQSSKDSYTQAKQNLSDDKDQLMGMIFQAAITIMDAGITRNQAKKAKIEEKLQKFLAFCDQSTSYFDGLSDTGNLLSKGMQALGVNGDGSIGPGSWNGKGFSLKDTSWMKDVNKRWNDRHQTSEQKFVRNLKDQYGFDDETAQIILKMKENIDKNYPNLSQKERDYILNRLLGGLVYGEGSLKQAAMWANTAGLGITDGGGDAMSIEDQLKKLLGLSDRDYDLLRYKVRIQNMISSSGNISFSDLNKDQRQNFKNTMGQALGHDLSMKDFEKLWNNQYNQMRGKGDFAHQSITQATILNPGIPAAAGNGGRENANRLSGWKGDATKAAEAKPSLGPDDYKADLDSENITYLMNKNKWSYMDAMNYYHNRLRSGQSRAQIFTEHTSYNEVKKTIFDSLKVNSMKELKEKYYDSYRFLCNLKDKNNELKDY
;
A
#
# COMPACT_ATOMS: atom_id res chain seq x y z
N MET A 1 30.32 9.78 8.75
CA MET A 1 29.76 10.98 9.41
C MET A 1 30.69 11.54 10.48
N GLU A 2 31.32 10.70 11.30
CA GLU A 2 32.27 11.16 12.32
C GLU A 2 33.43 11.96 11.71
N SER A 3 34.05 11.45 10.63
CA SER A 3 35.09 12.17 9.87
C SER A 3 34.61 13.51 9.26
N VAL A 4 33.34 13.60 8.86
CA VAL A 4 32.73 14.83 8.34
C VAL A 4 32.56 15.83 9.49
N SER A 5 32.06 15.39 10.64
CA SER A 5 31.94 16.22 11.84
C SER A 5 33.30 16.73 12.31
N THR A 6 34.32 15.88 12.31
CA THR A 6 35.70 16.25 12.65
C THR A 6 36.28 17.26 11.68
N ALA A 7 36.06 17.09 10.37
CA ALA A 7 36.49 18.05 9.35
C ALA A 7 35.78 19.41 9.51
N THR A 8 34.46 19.42 9.77
CA THR A 8 33.70 20.63 10.02
C THR A 8 34.18 21.37 11.28
N GLN A 9 34.44 20.64 12.37
CA GLN A 9 34.98 21.20 13.61
C GLN A 9 36.40 21.73 13.43
N GLY A 10 37.25 21.00 12.71
CA GLY A 10 38.61 21.43 12.38
C GLY A 10 38.63 22.75 11.60
N ILE A 11 37.73 22.94 10.63
CA ILE A 11 37.64 24.21 9.87
C ILE A 11 37.03 25.35 10.69
N GLN A 12 36.09 25.05 11.61
CA GLN A 12 35.59 26.06 12.56
C GLN A 12 36.68 26.55 13.52
N LEU A 13 37.58 25.66 13.95
CA LEU A 13 38.65 25.95 14.90
C LEU A 13 39.92 26.53 14.25
N ALA A 14 40.22 26.18 13.01
CA ALA A 14 41.47 26.57 12.33
C ALA A 14 41.47 28.00 11.79
N VAL A 15 40.35 28.73 11.81
CA VAL A 15 40.27 30.06 11.16
C VAL A 15 39.73 31.12 12.12
N GLY A 16 40.67 31.73 12.87
CA GLY A 16 40.47 32.91 13.71
C GLY A 16 40.27 34.21 12.92
N MET A 17 39.72 34.15 11.71
CA MET A 17 39.41 35.33 10.89
C MET A 17 37.91 35.60 10.90
N SER A 18 37.55 36.87 11.09
CA SER A 18 36.19 37.41 11.06
C SER A 18 35.92 38.15 9.74
N GLY A 19 34.70 38.03 9.20
CA GLY A 19 34.27 38.75 7.99
C GLY A 19 33.20 37.98 7.20
N GLU A 20 32.38 38.69 6.42
CA GLU A 20 31.18 38.15 5.75
C GLU A 20 31.45 36.86 4.95
N GLY A 21 32.55 36.81 4.19
CA GLY A 21 32.91 35.62 3.40
C GLY A 21 33.30 34.41 4.24
N MET A 22 33.97 34.62 5.38
CA MET A 22 34.37 33.53 6.28
C MET A 22 33.17 33.00 7.07
N ASP A 23 32.28 33.90 7.50
CA ASP A 23 31.04 33.51 8.18
C ASP A 23 30.13 32.69 7.26
N ALA A 24 30.10 33.02 5.97
CA ALA A 24 29.41 32.22 4.96
C ALA A 24 30.02 30.82 4.78
N ILE A 25 31.35 30.69 4.77
CA ILE A 25 32.04 29.38 4.73
C ILE A 25 31.71 28.55 5.97
N LYS A 26 31.78 29.15 7.17
CA LYS A 26 31.44 28.47 8.44
C LYS A 26 29.99 28.01 8.46
N SER A 27 29.06 28.87 8.03
CA SER A 27 27.64 28.54 7.88
C SER A 27 27.45 27.35 6.93
N TYR A 28 28.06 27.40 5.74
CA TYR A 28 27.99 26.32 4.75
C TYR A 28 28.52 24.98 5.29
N LEU A 29 29.69 24.96 5.93
CA LEU A 29 30.30 23.73 6.46
C LEU A 29 29.52 23.14 7.63
N SER A 30 28.82 23.97 8.40
CA SER A 30 27.99 23.53 9.53
C SER A 30 26.58 23.08 9.14
N SER A 31 26.12 23.38 7.92
CA SER A 31 24.73 23.15 7.49
C SER A 31 24.64 22.33 6.20
N VAL A 32 24.97 22.93 5.06
CA VAL A 32 24.83 22.36 3.71
C VAL A 32 25.69 21.13 3.54
N TYR A 33 26.95 21.18 3.95
CA TYR A 33 27.89 20.07 3.75
C TYR A 33 27.47 18.81 4.53
N PRO A 34 27.15 18.87 5.84
CA PRO A 34 26.58 17.73 6.57
C PRO A 34 25.28 17.21 5.98
N ALA A 35 24.38 18.09 5.52
CA ALA A 35 23.14 17.67 4.87
C ALA A 35 23.41 16.93 3.55
N LEU A 36 24.36 17.39 2.74
CA LEU A 36 24.73 16.70 1.51
C LEU A 36 25.34 15.32 1.80
N CYS A 37 26.23 15.22 2.79
CA CYS A 37 26.79 13.92 3.19
C CYS A 37 25.69 12.94 3.63
N LYS A 38 24.71 13.41 4.41
CA LYS A 38 23.55 12.59 4.80
C LYS A 38 22.73 12.17 3.59
N ALA A 39 22.49 13.06 2.63
CA ALA A 39 21.76 12.75 1.40
C ALA A 39 22.47 11.67 0.57
N ALA A 40 23.80 11.79 0.42
CA ALA A 40 24.62 10.80 -0.29
C ALA A 40 24.56 9.43 0.40
N ILE A 41 24.74 9.39 1.72
CA ILE A 41 24.64 8.14 2.50
C ILE A 41 23.24 7.52 2.38
N LEU A 42 22.18 8.30 2.56
CA LEU A 42 20.80 7.81 2.42
C LEU A 42 20.53 7.23 1.02
N HIS A 43 21.08 7.85 -0.03
CA HIS A 43 20.94 7.34 -1.38
C HIS A 43 21.73 6.04 -1.57
N SER A 44 22.98 5.97 -1.10
CA SER A 44 23.77 4.74 -1.13
C SER A 44 23.13 3.59 -0.34
N GLU A 45 22.63 3.85 0.86
CA GLU A 45 21.89 2.88 1.68
C GLU A 45 20.66 2.36 0.93
N ALA A 46 19.88 3.25 0.29
CA ALA A 46 18.72 2.86 -0.51
C ALA A 46 19.11 2.00 -1.72
N VAL A 47 20.23 2.30 -2.39
CA VAL A 47 20.74 1.50 -3.51
C VAL A 47 21.19 0.11 -3.05
N VAL A 48 21.89 0.02 -1.91
CA VAL A 48 22.29 -1.27 -1.34
C VAL A 48 21.05 -2.10 -0.98
N GLN A 49 20.10 -1.52 -0.25
CA GLN A 49 18.88 -2.20 0.15
C GLN A 49 18.04 -2.69 -1.06
N ALA A 50 17.92 -1.87 -2.11
CA ALA A 50 17.22 -2.26 -3.33
C ALA A 50 17.89 -3.45 -4.02
N ASN A 51 19.23 -3.46 -4.08
CA ASN A 51 19.99 -4.59 -4.64
C ASN A 51 19.88 -5.86 -3.78
N GLU A 52 19.95 -5.75 -2.46
CA GLU A 52 19.76 -6.88 -1.55
C GLU A 52 18.37 -7.51 -1.75
N GLN A 53 17.31 -6.69 -1.78
CA GLN A 53 15.94 -7.15 -2.04
C GLN A 53 15.78 -7.79 -3.42
N TYR A 54 16.40 -7.21 -4.45
CA TYR A 54 16.41 -7.77 -5.80
C TYR A 54 17.02 -9.19 -5.81
N VAL A 55 18.17 -9.36 -5.18
CA VAL A 55 18.89 -10.64 -5.12
C VAL A 55 18.13 -11.66 -4.26
N GLU A 56 17.65 -11.26 -3.09
CA GLU A 56 16.85 -12.13 -2.22
C GLU A 56 15.56 -12.60 -2.90
N ALA A 57 14.88 -11.70 -3.62
CA ALA A 57 13.68 -12.05 -4.36
C ALA A 57 13.97 -13.04 -5.49
N TYR A 58 15.07 -12.86 -6.23
CA TYR A 58 15.50 -13.83 -7.23
C TYR A 58 15.72 -15.21 -6.60
N ILE A 59 16.56 -15.27 -5.55
CA ILE A 59 16.92 -16.52 -4.89
C ILE A 59 15.68 -17.22 -4.31
N SER A 60 14.77 -16.46 -3.69
CA SER A 60 13.55 -17.00 -3.10
C SER A 60 12.56 -17.54 -4.14
N GLN A 61 12.46 -16.90 -5.31
CA GLN A 61 11.48 -17.29 -6.33
C GLN A 61 12.04 -18.36 -7.29
N CYS A 62 13.29 -18.18 -7.71
CA CYS A 62 13.94 -18.95 -8.78
C CYS A 62 14.93 -19.99 -8.26
N GLY A 63 15.36 -19.88 -7.00
CA GLY A 63 16.50 -20.63 -6.47
C GLY A 63 17.83 -19.94 -6.79
N SER A 64 18.94 -20.61 -6.48
CA SER A 64 20.30 -20.09 -6.72
C SER A 64 20.87 -20.51 -8.09
N GLU A 65 20.05 -21.10 -8.96
CA GLU A 65 20.47 -21.53 -10.29
C GLU A 65 20.57 -20.33 -11.22
N ASP A 66 21.47 -20.39 -12.20
CA ASP A 66 21.49 -19.45 -13.32
C ASP A 66 20.43 -19.90 -14.32
N LEU A 67 19.41 -19.08 -14.54
CA LEU A 67 18.26 -19.42 -15.38
C LEU A 67 18.27 -18.58 -16.65
N ASP A 68 18.18 -19.25 -17.80
CA ASP A 68 17.98 -18.65 -19.11
C ASP A 68 16.62 -19.07 -19.66
N SER A 69 15.77 -18.10 -19.99
CA SER A 69 14.43 -18.37 -20.51
C SER A 69 14.43 -19.08 -21.87
N GLU A 70 15.42 -18.80 -22.73
CA GLU A 70 15.55 -19.45 -24.03
C GLU A 70 15.98 -20.91 -23.85
N GLU A 71 16.93 -21.18 -22.95
CA GLU A 71 17.36 -22.55 -22.64
C GLU A 71 16.23 -23.37 -22.02
N LEU A 72 15.51 -22.81 -21.03
CA LEU A 72 14.36 -23.49 -20.41
C LEU A 72 13.27 -23.79 -21.44
N GLN A 73 13.00 -22.87 -22.37
CA GLN A 73 12.03 -23.09 -23.46
C GLN A 73 12.50 -24.18 -24.44
N GLU A 74 13.80 -24.25 -24.73
CA GLU A 74 14.36 -25.32 -25.56
C GLU A 74 14.22 -26.70 -24.89
N GLN A 75 14.48 -26.79 -23.58
CA GLN A 75 14.30 -28.04 -22.82
C GLN A 75 12.83 -28.48 -22.76
N ILE A 76 11.87 -27.54 -22.70
CA ILE A 76 10.44 -27.83 -22.83
C ILE A 76 10.14 -28.43 -24.21
N ASN A 77 10.65 -27.80 -25.27
CA ASN A 77 10.46 -28.27 -26.66
C ASN A 77 11.06 -29.66 -26.87
N GLU A 78 12.21 -29.95 -26.26
CA GLU A 78 12.83 -31.29 -26.29
C GLU A 78 11.97 -32.33 -25.57
N ALA A 79 11.46 -32.01 -24.37
CA ALA A 79 10.57 -32.89 -23.63
C ALA A 79 9.28 -33.19 -24.43
N ASP A 80 8.72 -32.20 -25.12
CA ASP A 80 7.56 -32.38 -26.00
C ASP A 80 7.86 -33.32 -27.17
N LYS A 81 9.02 -33.17 -27.83
CA LYS A 81 9.44 -34.09 -28.90
C LYS A 81 9.56 -35.53 -28.39
N LEU A 82 10.12 -35.74 -27.20
CA LEU A 82 10.22 -37.06 -26.59
C LEU A 82 8.84 -37.65 -26.27
N ILE A 83 7.94 -36.86 -25.68
CA ILE A 83 6.56 -37.27 -25.39
C ILE A 83 5.85 -37.70 -26.67
N GLN A 84 5.96 -36.91 -27.75
CA GLN A 84 5.37 -37.25 -29.05
C GLN A 84 5.94 -38.56 -29.61
N GLY A 85 7.27 -38.77 -29.52
CA GLY A 85 7.92 -40.01 -29.97
C GLY A 85 7.46 -41.25 -29.20
N PHE A 86 7.35 -41.15 -27.86
CA PHE A 86 6.79 -42.23 -27.04
C PHE A 86 5.31 -42.48 -27.36
N GLN A 87 4.52 -41.43 -27.59
CA GLN A 87 3.11 -41.56 -27.96
C GLN A 87 2.95 -42.27 -29.31
N SER A 88 3.70 -41.88 -30.34
CA SER A 88 3.65 -42.54 -31.66
C SER A 88 4.09 -44.01 -31.57
N SER A 89 5.10 -44.33 -30.76
CA SER A 89 5.54 -45.71 -30.52
C SER A 89 4.48 -46.53 -29.79
N LYS A 90 3.85 -45.94 -28.76
CA LYS A 90 2.74 -46.54 -28.02
C LYS A 90 1.56 -46.84 -28.93
N ASP A 91 1.19 -45.91 -29.80
CA ASP A 91 0.08 -46.07 -30.75
C ASP A 91 0.37 -47.21 -31.73
N SER A 92 1.62 -47.30 -32.21
CA SER A 92 2.09 -48.38 -33.09
C SER A 92 1.98 -49.76 -32.42
N TYR A 93 2.44 -49.90 -31.17
CA TYR A 93 2.31 -51.17 -30.42
C TYR A 93 0.85 -51.50 -30.08
N THR A 94 0.03 -50.49 -29.82
CA THR A 94 -1.41 -50.66 -29.57
C THR A 94 -2.11 -51.21 -30.81
N GLN A 95 -1.82 -50.65 -31.98
CA GLN A 95 -2.34 -51.13 -33.25
C GLN A 95 -1.84 -52.55 -33.58
N ALA A 96 -0.54 -52.80 -33.42
CA ALA A 96 0.04 -54.14 -33.63
C ALA A 96 -0.61 -55.20 -32.74
N LYS A 97 -0.89 -54.85 -31.47
CA LYS A 97 -1.61 -55.71 -30.53
C LYS A 97 -3.07 -55.96 -30.94
N GLN A 98 -3.77 -54.96 -31.47
CA GLN A 98 -5.16 -55.09 -31.93
C GLN A 98 -5.30 -56.00 -33.16
N ASN A 99 -4.26 -56.10 -33.99
CA ASN A 99 -4.27 -56.92 -35.20
C ASN A 99 -3.98 -58.42 -34.96
N LEU A 100 -3.76 -58.84 -33.72
CA LEU A 100 -3.57 -60.27 -33.38
C LEU A 100 -4.91 -61.01 -33.43
N SER A 101 -4.96 -62.15 -34.12
CA SER A 101 -6.23 -62.84 -34.45
C SER A 101 -6.40 -64.23 -33.82
N ASP A 102 -5.34 -64.85 -33.27
CA ASP A 102 -5.37 -66.24 -32.76
C ASP A 102 -5.01 -66.35 -31.26
N ASP A 103 -5.59 -67.34 -30.57
CA ASP A 103 -5.26 -67.70 -29.17
C ASP A 103 -3.76 -68.07 -28.97
N LYS A 104 -3.05 -68.46 -30.04
CA LYS A 104 -1.60 -68.74 -30.01
C LYS A 104 -0.72 -67.49 -29.97
N ASP A 105 -1.29 -66.29 -30.19
CA ASP A 105 -0.56 -65.01 -30.17
C ASP A 105 -0.53 -64.35 -28.78
N GLN A 106 -1.04 -65.04 -27.75
CA GLN A 106 -1.14 -64.52 -26.38
C GLN A 106 0.21 -64.02 -25.83
N LEU A 107 1.31 -64.71 -26.15
CA LEU A 107 2.66 -64.28 -25.77
C LEU A 107 3.07 -62.96 -26.43
N MET A 108 2.78 -62.78 -27.72
CA MET A 108 3.09 -61.55 -28.44
C MET A 108 2.24 -60.37 -27.94
N GLY A 109 0.96 -60.63 -27.63
CA GLY A 109 0.09 -59.65 -27.00
C GLY A 109 0.58 -59.18 -25.62
N MET A 110 1.18 -60.08 -24.83
CA MET A 110 1.84 -59.74 -23.55
C MET A 110 3.11 -58.89 -23.77
N ILE A 111 3.92 -59.21 -24.78
CA ILE A 111 5.12 -58.42 -25.13
C ILE A 111 4.73 -57.00 -25.55
N PHE A 112 3.75 -56.84 -26.42
CA PHE A 112 3.28 -55.50 -26.81
C PHE A 112 2.66 -54.73 -25.64
N GLN A 113 1.96 -55.41 -24.73
CA GLN A 113 1.44 -54.77 -23.52
C GLN A 113 2.57 -54.27 -22.61
N ALA A 114 3.64 -55.05 -22.44
CA ALA A 114 4.82 -54.62 -21.70
C ALA A 114 5.49 -53.41 -22.37
N ALA A 115 5.63 -53.42 -23.70
CA ALA A 115 6.16 -52.29 -24.47
C ALA A 115 5.30 -51.02 -24.30
N ILE A 116 3.98 -51.12 -24.41
CA ILE A 116 3.03 -50.02 -24.16
C ILE A 116 3.24 -49.43 -22.75
N THR A 117 3.37 -50.29 -21.74
CA THR A 117 3.58 -49.87 -20.35
C THR A 117 4.91 -49.10 -20.19
N ILE A 118 5.96 -49.51 -20.90
CA ILE A 118 7.25 -48.80 -20.93
C ILE A 118 7.11 -47.44 -21.60
N MET A 119 6.39 -47.35 -22.73
CA MET A 119 6.15 -46.08 -23.42
C MET A 119 5.33 -45.12 -22.54
N ASP A 120 4.29 -45.62 -21.86
CA ASP A 120 3.49 -44.85 -20.90
C ASP A 120 4.34 -44.29 -19.76
N ALA A 121 5.22 -45.12 -19.17
CA ALA A 121 6.16 -44.66 -18.16
C ALA A 121 7.12 -43.57 -18.70
N GLY A 122 7.53 -43.68 -19.96
CA GLY A 122 8.33 -42.67 -20.66
C GLY A 122 7.58 -41.34 -20.83
N ILE A 123 6.31 -41.40 -21.24
CA ILE A 123 5.43 -40.23 -21.37
C ILE A 123 5.28 -39.54 -20.01
N THR A 124 4.86 -40.29 -18.98
CA THR A 124 4.67 -39.73 -17.63
C THR A 124 5.94 -39.10 -17.08
N ARG A 125 7.11 -39.73 -17.27
CA ARG A 125 8.40 -39.18 -16.83
C ARG A 125 8.72 -37.86 -17.52
N ASN A 126 8.54 -37.77 -18.85
CA ASN A 126 8.85 -36.55 -19.59
C ASN A 126 7.82 -35.44 -19.34
N GLN A 127 6.55 -35.78 -19.13
CA GLN A 127 5.53 -34.83 -18.68
C GLN A 127 5.88 -34.22 -17.32
N ALA A 128 6.33 -35.04 -16.37
CA ALA A 128 6.76 -34.55 -15.06
C ALA A 128 8.02 -33.67 -15.15
N LYS A 129 8.97 -34.01 -16.05
CA LYS A 129 10.16 -33.18 -16.30
C LYS A 129 9.75 -31.83 -16.92
N LYS A 130 8.89 -31.85 -17.94
CA LYS A 130 8.36 -30.66 -18.60
C LYS A 130 7.66 -29.73 -17.60
N ALA A 131 6.74 -30.25 -16.78
CA ALA A 131 6.02 -29.45 -15.80
C ALA A 131 6.95 -28.72 -14.82
N LYS A 132 8.05 -29.35 -14.39
CA LYS A 132 9.05 -28.71 -13.52
C LYS A 132 9.80 -27.57 -14.22
N ILE A 133 10.11 -27.73 -15.50
CA ILE A 133 10.81 -26.70 -16.29
C ILE A 133 9.87 -25.54 -16.60
N GLU A 134 8.61 -25.83 -16.92
CA GLU A 134 7.56 -24.81 -17.09
C GLU A 134 7.36 -23.99 -15.81
N GLU A 135 7.34 -24.64 -14.64
CA GLU A 135 7.25 -23.95 -13.34
C GLU A 135 8.46 -23.03 -13.11
N LYS A 136 9.67 -23.50 -13.42
CA LYS A 136 10.90 -22.67 -13.34
C LYS A 136 10.83 -21.46 -14.27
N LEU A 137 10.46 -21.66 -15.54
CA LEU A 137 10.32 -20.59 -16.52
C LEU A 137 9.27 -19.56 -16.07
N GLN A 138 8.12 -20.03 -15.58
CA GLN A 138 7.07 -19.14 -15.09
C GLN A 138 7.54 -18.29 -13.90
N LYS A 139 8.24 -18.89 -12.93
CA LYS A 139 8.81 -18.16 -11.79
C LYS A 139 9.85 -17.14 -12.22
N PHE A 140 10.73 -17.49 -13.14
CA PHE A 140 11.74 -16.58 -13.67
C PHE A 140 11.14 -15.39 -14.42
N LEU A 141 10.15 -15.62 -15.29
CA LEU A 141 9.45 -14.55 -16.00
C LEU A 141 8.69 -13.62 -15.03
N ALA A 142 8.04 -14.18 -14.01
CA ALA A 142 7.37 -13.39 -12.98
C ALA A 142 8.35 -12.50 -12.20
N PHE A 143 9.55 -13.00 -11.89
CA PHE A 143 10.62 -12.19 -11.31
C PHE A 143 11.05 -11.07 -12.26
N CYS A 144 11.30 -11.37 -13.54
CA CYS A 144 11.70 -10.38 -14.54
C CYS A 144 10.69 -9.24 -14.68
N ASP A 145 9.39 -9.54 -14.67
CA ASP A 145 8.32 -8.55 -14.71
C ASP A 145 8.32 -7.61 -13.48
N GLN A 146 8.73 -8.10 -12.31
CA GLN A 146 8.78 -7.33 -11.07
C GLN A 146 10.13 -6.62 -10.85
N SER A 147 11.19 -7.05 -11.55
CA SER A 147 12.60 -6.73 -11.29
C SER A 147 12.93 -5.23 -11.18
N THR A 148 12.25 -4.38 -11.96
CA THR A 148 12.47 -2.92 -11.94
C THR A 148 11.87 -2.24 -10.71
N SER A 149 10.80 -2.81 -10.15
CA SER A 149 10.05 -2.20 -9.04
C SER A 149 10.86 -2.12 -7.73
N TYR A 150 11.86 -2.98 -7.54
CA TYR A 150 12.78 -2.92 -6.39
C TYR A 150 13.55 -1.60 -6.33
N PHE A 151 13.67 -0.88 -7.44
CA PHE A 151 14.41 0.37 -7.55
C PHE A 151 13.52 1.63 -7.59
N ASP A 152 12.19 1.48 -7.57
CA ASP A 152 11.24 2.62 -7.65
C ASP A 152 11.49 3.67 -6.54
N GLY A 153 11.90 3.21 -5.35
CA GLY A 153 12.16 4.05 -4.18
C GLY A 153 13.46 4.88 -4.23
N LEU A 154 14.32 4.68 -5.23
CA LEU A 154 15.58 5.42 -5.36
C LEU A 154 15.39 6.88 -5.78
N SER A 155 14.29 7.18 -6.47
CA SER A 155 13.99 8.52 -6.96
C SER A 155 13.92 9.56 -5.83
N ASP A 156 13.37 9.17 -4.68
CA ASP A 156 13.23 10.04 -3.50
C ASP A 156 14.59 10.49 -2.93
N THR A 157 15.49 9.54 -2.67
CA THR A 157 16.82 9.83 -2.11
C THR A 157 17.75 10.45 -3.17
N GLY A 158 17.61 10.03 -4.44
CA GLY A 158 18.32 10.61 -5.57
C GLY A 158 17.97 12.07 -5.81
N ASN A 159 16.68 12.43 -5.70
CA ASN A 159 16.23 13.83 -5.81
C ASN A 159 16.80 14.71 -4.70
N LEU A 160 16.87 14.21 -3.47
CA LEU A 160 17.51 14.93 -2.36
C LEU A 160 19.00 15.14 -2.58
N LEU A 161 19.70 14.11 -3.05
CA LEU A 161 21.11 14.21 -3.39
C LEU A 161 21.33 15.24 -4.51
N SER A 162 20.51 15.19 -5.57
CA SER A 162 20.56 16.13 -6.69
C SER A 162 20.31 17.58 -6.25
N LYS A 163 19.30 17.84 -5.40
CA LYS A 163 19.07 19.16 -4.80
C LYS A 163 20.28 19.64 -3.98
N GLY A 164 20.89 18.75 -3.21
CA GLY A 164 22.11 19.05 -2.47
C GLY A 164 23.29 19.39 -3.37
N MET A 165 23.46 18.69 -4.49
CA MET A 165 24.49 18.97 -5.49
C MET A 165 24.25 20.31 -6.20
N GLN A 166 23.00 20.62 -6.57
CA GLN A 166 22.64 21.93 -7.12
C GLN A 166 22.91 23.07 -6.14
N ALA A 167 22.77 22.83 -4.83
CA ALA A 167 23.14 23.79 -3.80
C ALA A 167 24.66 24.07 -3.75
N LEU A 168 25.49 23.15 -4.27
CA LEU A 168 26.92 23.39 -4.51
C LEU A 168 27.19 24.14 -5.81
N GLY A 169 26.14 24.44 -6.57
CA GLY A 169 26.23 24.97 -7.92
C GLY A 169 26.76 23.94 -8.91
N VAL A 170 26.54 22.65 -8.65
CA VAL A 170 26.78 21.59 -9.63
C VAL A 170 25.67 21.63 -10.68
N ASN A 171 26.05 21.76 -11.94
CA ASN A 171 25.16 21.75 -13.10
C ASN A 171 24.83 20.31 -13.51
N GLY A 172 23.93 20.15 -14.48
CA GLY A 172 23.46 18.82 -14.95
C GLY A 172 24.54 17.91 -15.54
N ASP A 173 25.73 18.42 -15.84
CA ASP A 173 26.91 17.68 -16.31
C ASP A 173 27.90 17.30 -15.18
N GLY A 174 27.57 17.59 -13.92
CA GLY A 174 28.45 17.34 -12.78
C GLY A 174 29.54 18.40 -12.58
N SER A 175 29.59 19.45 -13.41
CA SER A 175 30.55 20.54 -13.26
C SER A 175 30.04 21.61 -12.29
N ILE A 176 30.95 22.25 -11.53
CA ILE A 176 30.60 23.43 -10.72
C ILE A 176 30.47 24.62 -11.67
N GLY A 177 29.28 25.21 -11.75
CA GLY A 177 28.96 26.30 -12.66
C GLY A 177 29.66 27.64 -12.34
N PRO A 178 29.81 28.55 -13.33
CA PRO A 178 30.23 29.92 -13.09
C PRO A 178 29.23 30.67 -12.21
N GLY A 179 29.70 31.30 -11.13
CA GLY A 179 28.85 32.05 -10.18
C GLY A 179 28.34 31.25 -8.98
N SER A 180 28.69 29.95 -8.89
CA SER A 180 28.42 29.12 -7.70
C SER A 180 29.04 29.72 -6.44
N TRP A 181 30.26 30.26 -6.57
CA TRP A 181 30.90 31.11 -5.58
C TRP A 181 30.71 32.58 -5.95
N ASN A 182 30.00 33.35 -5.13
CA ASN A 182 29.69 34.76 -5.41
C ASN A 182 30.66 35.75 -4.73
N GLY A 183 31.81 35.28 -4.25
CA GLY A 183 32.75 36.09 -3.46
C GLY A 183 32.34 36.31 -2.00
N LYS A 184 31.12 35.93 -1.62
CA LYS A 184 30.58 35.95 -0.26
C LYS A 184 30.03 34.58 0.20
N GLY A 185 30.35 33.50 -0.50
CA GLY A 185 29.84 32.15 -0.22
C GLY A 185 29.29 31.43 -1.46
N PHE A 186 28.68 30.26 -1.23
CA PHE A 186 27.89 29.56 -2.25
C PHE A 186 26.48 30.14 -2.35
N SER A 187 25.98 30.38 -3.56
CA SER A 187 24.65 30.96 -3.77
C SER A 187 23.53 29.94 -3.50
N LEU A 188 23.15 29.76 -2.24
CA LEU A 188 22.10 28.83 -1.82
C LEU A 188 20.71 29.46 -2.01
N LYS A 189 20.10 29.28 -3.18
CA LYS A 189 18.73 29.77 -3.44
C LYS A 189 17.65 28.97 -2.70
N ASP A 190 17.87 27.67 -2.47
CA ASP A 190 16.93 26.79 -1.77
C ASP A 190 17.66 25.92 -0.73
N THR A 191 17.24 26.05 0.53
CA THR A 191 17.78 25.31 1.68
C THR A 191 16.74 24.38 2.32
N SER A 192 15.53 24.32 1.76
CA SER A 192 14.40 23.53 2.30
C SER A 192 14.70 22.03 2.33
N TRP A 193 15.41 21.52 1.30
CA TRP A 193 15.83 20.12 1.17
C TRP A 193 16.65 19.61 2.37
N MET A 194 17.39 20.50 3.06
CA MET A 194 18.16 20.10 4.24
C MET A 194 17.26 19.63 5.38
N LYS A 195 16.06 20.20 5.53
CA LYS A 195 15.08 19.74 6.52
C LYS A 195 14.61 18.32 6.18
N ASP A 196 14.33 18.07 4.91
CA ASP A 196 13.89 16.76 4.42
C ASP A 196 14.96 15.68 4.59
N VAL A 197 16.21 16.01 4.31
CA VAL A 197 17.35 15.10 4.53
C VAL A 197 17.54 14.81 6.01
N ASN A 198 17.52 15.83 6.86
CA ASN A 198 17.68 15.62 8.31
C ASN A 198 16.54 14.79 8.89
N LYS A 199 15.31 14.99 8.42
CA LYS A 199 14.17 14.16 8.80
C LYS A 199 14.39 12.69 8.41
N ARG A 200 14.68 12.43 7.13
CA ARG A 200 14.96 11.06 6.65
C ARG A 200 16.14 10.42 7.38
N TRP A 201 17.19 11.20 7.65
CA TRP A 201 18.36 10.73 8.38
C TRP A 201 18.00 10.21 9.77
N ASN A 202 17.12 10.90 10.47
CA ASN A 202 16.63 10.49 11.79
C ASN A 202 15.69 9.28 11.67
N ASP A 203 14.98 9.15 10.56
CA ASP A 203 14.03 8.06 10.30
C ASP A 203 14.67 6.79 9.72
N ARG A 204 15.92 6.84 9.27
CA ARG A 204 16.55 5.78 8.46
C ARG A 204 16.69 4.42 9.16
N HIS A 205 16.72 4.41 10.50
CA HIS A 205 16.77 3.17 11.30
C HIS A 205 15.39 2.71 11.79
N GLN A 206 14.31 3.34 11.35
CA GLN A 206 12.98 2.91 11.74
C GLN A 206 12.56 1.65 10.99
N THR A 207 12.05 0.68 11.75
CA THR A 207 11.43 -0.54 11.18
C THR A 207 10.13 -0.20 10.45
N SER A 208 9.64 -1.10 9.60
CA SER A 208 8.35 -0.91 8.91
C SER A 208 7.19 -0.73 9.90
N GLU A 209 7.22 -1.42 11.03
CA GLU A 209 6.23 -1.32 12.11
C GLU A 209 6.25 0.06 12.75
N GLN A 210 7.45 0.60 13.04
CA GLN A 210 7.59 1.94 13.61
C GLN A 210 7.09 3.03 12.64
N LYS A 211 7.34 2.87 11.34
CA LYS A 211 6.81 3.77 10.31
C LYS A 211 5.29 3.66 10.21
N PHE A 212 4.75 2.46 10.32
CA PHE A 212 3.31 2.21 10.28
C PHE A 212 2.59 2.85 11.45
N VAL A 213 3.06 2.61 12.68
CA VAL A 213 2.57 3.26 13.89
C VAL A 213 2.64 4.78 13.76
N ARG A 214 3.76 5.32 13.25
CA ARG A 214 3.87 6.76 13.01
C ARG A 214 2.84 7.27 12.00
N ASN A 215 2.60 6.55 10.90
CA ASN A 215 1.60 6.95 9.92
C ASN A 215 0.19 6.95 10.53
N LEU A 216 -0.15 5.97 11.38
CA LEU A 216 -1.43 5.94 12.08
C LEU A 216 -1.65 7.21 12.93
N LYS A 217 -0.60 7.66 13.61
CA LYS A 217 -0.61 8.90 14.41
C LYS A 217 -0.66 10.15 13.53
N ASP A 218 0.23 10.25 12.54
CA ASP A 218 0.38 11.45 11.71
C ASP A 218 -0.82 11.69 10.79
N GLN A 219 -1.37 10.62 10.20
CA GLN A 219 -2.40 10.72 9.17
C GLN A 219 -3.82 10.71 9.73
N TYR A 220 -4.05 10.10 10.90
CA TYR A 220 -5.40 9.97 11.49
C TYR A 220 -5.53 10.54 12.89
N GLY A 221 -4.42 10.89 13.56
CA GLY A 221 -4.44 11.48 14.90
C GLY A 221 -4.65 10.49 16.04
N PHE A 222 -4.36 9.20 15.81
CA PHE A 222 -4.38 8.21 16.88
C PHE A 222 -3.27 8.44 17.91
N ASP A 223 -3.51 8.02 19.16
CA ASP A 223 -2.48 7.94 20.19
C ASP A 223 -1.63 6.67 20.04
N ASP A 224 -0.55 6.58 20.81
CA ASP A 224 0.37 5.44 20.78
C ASP A 224 -0.33 4.13 21.13
N GLU A 225 -1.19 4.10 22.15
CA GLU A 225 -1.89 2.88 22.58
C GLU A 225 -2.78 2.33 21.46
N THR A 226 -3.58 3.19 20.82
CA THR A 226 -4.45 2.80 19.70
C THR A 226 -3.64 2.32 18.49
N ALA A 227 -2.57 3.04 18.13
CA ALA A 227 -1.73 2.66 17.00
C ALA A 227 -1.02 1.31 17.23
N GLN A 228 -0.63 1.01 18.46
CA GLN A 228 -0.05 -0.28 18.83
C GLN A 228 -1.08 -1.41 18.82
N ILE A 229 -2.34 -1.16 19.19
CA ILE A 229 -3.41 -2.16 19.07
C ILE A 229 -3.63 -2.52 17.58
N ILE A 230 -3.63 -1.54 16.68
CA ILE A 230 -3.76 -1.79 15.24
C ILE A 230 -2.57 -2.60 14.69
N LEU A 231 -1.34 -2.30 15.13
CA LEU A 231 -0.17 -3.11 14.77
C LEU A 231 -0.29 -4.55 15.29
N LYS A 232 -0.66 -4.71 16.56
CA LYS A 232 -0.90 -6.02 17.18
C LYS A 232 -1.96 -6.84 16.43
N MET A 233 -3.02 -6.19 15.94
CA MET A 233 -4.01 -6.86 15.09
C MET A 233 -3.38 -7.41 13.81
N LYS A 234 -2.56 -6.62 13.11
CA LYS A 234 -1.84 -7.08 11.92
C LYS A 234 -0.95 -8.27 12.24
N GLU A 235 -0.14 -8.18 13.30
CA GLU A 235 0.76 -9.25 13.74
C GLU A 235 0.00 -10.53 14.10
N ASN A 236 -1.15 -10.41 14.77
CA ASN A 236 -2.01 -11.54 15.10
C ASN A 236 -2.62 -12.18 13.84
N ILE A 237 -2.99 -11.39 12.83
CA ILE A 237 -3.47 -11.93 11.54
C ILE A 237 -2.34 -12.70 10.84
N ASP A 238 -1.14 -12.11 10.74
CA ASP A 238 0.03 -12.75 10.12
C ASP A 238 0.40 -14.06 10.82
N LYS A 239 0.34 -14.08 12.16
CA LYS A 239 0.62 -15.25 12.98
C LYS A 239 -0.46 -16.33 12.91
N ASN A 240 -1.73 -15.95 12.97
CA ASN A 240 -2.84 -16.90 13.06
C ASN A 240 -3.24 -17.46 11.69
N TYR A 241 -2.92 -16.76 10.60
CA TYR A 241 -3.28 -17.13 9.22
C TYR A 241 -2.08 -17.17 8.26
N PRO A 242 -1.02 -17.93 8.56
CA PRO A 242 0.20 -17.97 7.74
C PRO A 242 -0.03 -18.58 6.35
N ASN A 243 -1.08 -19.40 6.20
CA ASN A 243 -1.43 -20.07 4.94
C ASN A 243 -2.19 -19.16 3.95
N LEU A 244 -2.71 -18.02 4.40
CA LEU A 244 -3.32 -17.05 3.51
C LEU A 244 -2.24 -16.27 2.75
N SER A 245 -2.57 -15.75 1.56
CA SER A 245 -1.69 -14.80 0.89
C SER A 245 -1.58 -13.49 1.67
N GLN A 246 -0.51 -12.72 1.47
CA GLN A 246 -0.35 -11.41 2.11
C GLN A 246 -1.55 -10.49 1.81
N LYS A 247 -2.06 -10.51 0.57
CA LYS A 247 -3.22 -9.73 0.15
C LYS A 247 -4.50 -10.09 0.93
N GLU A 248 -4.72 -11.37 1.20
CA GLU A 248 -5.89 -11.82 1.99
C GLU A 248 -5.77 -11.41 3.45
N ARG A 249 -4.56 -11.47 4.03
CA ARG A 249 -4.31 -10.95 5.39
C ARG A 249 -4.52 -9.45 5.49
N ASP A 250 -4.03 -8.70 4.50
CA ASP A 250 -4.23 -7.24 4.42
C ASP A 250 -5.70 -6.87 4.22
N TYR A 251 -6.45 -7.67 3.44
CA TYR A 251 -7.91 -7.54 3.33
C TYR A 251 -8.60 -7.73 4.69
N ILE A 252 -8.26 -8.78 5.45
CA ILE A 252 -8.84 -9.05 6.77
C ILE A 252 -8.62 -7.85 7.71
N LEU A 253 -7.38 -7.33 7.77
CA LEU A 253 -7.05 -6.18 8.59
C LEU A 253 -7.95 -4.97 8.27
N ASN A 254 -7.98 -4.57 7.00
CA ASN A 254 -8.77 -3.44 6.54
C ASN A 254 -10.27 -3.66 6.74
N ARG A 255 -10.76 -4.88 6.53
CA ARG A 255 -12.18 -5.22 6.68
C ARG A 255 -12.64 -5.13 8.13
N LEU A 256 -11.83 -5.59 9.07
CA LEU A 256 -12.16 -5.52 10.50
C LEU A 256 -12.09 -4.09 11.03
N LEU A 257 -11.08 -3.32 10.63
CA LEU A 257 -10.94 -1.92 11.03
C LEU A 257 -12.08 -1.04 10.48
N GLY A 258 -12.40 -1.15 9.19
CA GLY A 258 -13.57 -0.47 8.59
C GLY A 258 -14.89 -0.99 9.17
N GLY A 259 -14.93 -2.26 9.57
CA GLY A 259 -16.08 -2.91 10.19
C GLY A 259 -16.55 -2.25 11.49
N LEU A 260 -15.67 -1.58 12.24
CA LEU A 260 -16.02 -0.88 13.49
C LEU A 260 -17.01 0.29 13.28
N VAL A 261 -17.07 0.83 12.06
CA VAL A 261 -18.02 1.89 11.66
C VAL A 261 -19.08 1.35 10.71
N TYR A 262 -18.68 0.57 9.70
CA TYR A 262 -19.55 0.16 8.59
C TYR A 262 -20.14 -1.24 8.75
N GLY A 263 -19.56 -2.08 9.61
CA GLY A 263 -20.03 -3.44 9.91
C GLY A 263 -20.84 -3.54 11.21
N GLU A 264 -20.82 -2.52 12.06
CA GLU A 264 -21.54 -2.47 13.32
C GLU A 264 -22.65 -1.41 13.26
N GLY A 265 -23.91 -1.84 13.38
CA GLY A 265 -25.05 -0.93 13.28
C GLY A 265 -26.36 -1.68 13.07
N SER A 266 -27.28 -1.08 12.32
CA SER A 266 -28.53 -1.77 11.96
C SER A 266 -28.23 -3.04 11.15
N LEU A 267 -29.08 -4.07 11.28
CA LEU A 267 -28.96 -5.30 10.49
C LEU A 267 -28.87 -5.01 8.98
N LYS A 268 -29.60 -4.00 8.50
CA LYS A 268 -29.56 -3.55 7.09
C LYS A 268 -28.18 -3.02 6.70
N GLN A 269 -27.57 -2.17 7.51
CA GLN A 269 -26.25 -1.60 7.25
C GLN A 269 -25.16 -2.67 7.29
N ALA A 270 -25.18 -3.52 8.32
CA ALA A 270 -24.23 -4.62 8.46
C ALA A 270 -24.31 -5.60 7.27
N ALA A 271 -25.53 -5.96 6.84
CA ALA A 271 -25.74 -6.82 5.68
C ALA A 271 -25.27 -6.15 4.37
N MET A 272 -25.52 -4.85 4.20
CA MET A 272 -25.07 -4.10 3.02
C MET A 272 -23.54 -4.13 2.91
N TRP A 273 -22.83 -3.81 3.99
CA TRP A 273 -21.36 -3.81 3.96
C TRP A 273 -20.74 -5.21 3.97
N ALA A 274 -21.42 -6.22 4.52
CA ALA A 274 -21.04 -7.61 4.31
C ALA A 274 -21.11 -8.00 2.81
N ASN A 275 -22.14 -7.53 2.09
CA ASN A 275 -22.29 -7.80 0.67
C ASN A 275 -21.33 -6.98 -0.22
N THR A 276 -20.86 -5.83 0.25
CA THR A 276 -19.91 -4.96 -0.48
C THR A 276 -18.45 -5.32 -0.19
N ALA A 277 -18.07 -5.37 1.09
CA ALA A 277 -16.70 -5.55 1.53
C ALA A 277 -16.40 -6.97 2.04
N GLY A 278 -17.36 -7.90 1.99
CA GLY A 278 -17.19 -9.25 2.51
C GLY A 278 -17.34 -9.33 4.04
N LEU A 279 -17.08 -10.52 4.60
CA LEU A 279 -17.27 -10.80 6.03
C LEU A 279 -16.01 -10.63 6.88
N GLY A 280 -14.83 -10.48 6.29
CA GLY A 280 -13.55 -10.57 6.99
C GLY A 280 -13.05 -12.01 7.05
N ILE A 281 -12.84 -12.54 8.26
CA ILE A 281 -12.39 -13.91 8.51
C ILE A 281 -13.58 -14.86 8.37
N THR A 282 -13.44 -15.93 7.58
CA THR A 282 -14.42 -17.01 7.47
C THR A 282 -13.79 -18.31 7.95
N ASP A 283 -14.48 -19.06 8.80
CA ASP A 283 -13.97 -20.29 9.43
C ASP A 283 -14.32 -21.57 8.62
N GLY A 284 -14.75 -21.43 7.37
CA GLY A 284 -15.21 -22.54 6.53
C GLY A 284 -16.55 -23.16 6.96
N GLY A 285 -17.09 -22.78 8.12
CA GLY A 285 -18.38 -23.24 8.66
C GLY A 285 -19.59 -22.49 8.09
N GLY A 286 -19.37 -21.32 7.47
CA GLY A 286 -20.39 -20.57 6.75
C GLY A 286 -21.23 -19.59 7.61
N ASP A 287 -21.09 -19.63 8.95
CA ASP A 287 -21.77 -18.68 9.83
C ASP A 287 -21.03 -17.34 9.91
N ALA A 288 -21.76 -16.25 9.70
CA ALA A 288 -21.21 -14.91 9.74
C ALA A 288 -20.95 -14.46 11.20
N MET A 289 -19.68 -14.43 11.62
CA MET A 289 -19.28 -13.85 12.90
C MET A 289 -19.33 -12.32 12.88
N SER A 290 -19.72 -11.71 14.00
CA SER A 290 -19.67 -10.26 14.16
C SER A 290 -18.23 -9.73 14.13
N ILE A 291 -18.07 -8.43 13.86
CA ILE A 291 -16.74 -7.77 13.89
C ILE A 291 -16.10 -7.90 15.28
N GLU A 292 -16.89 -7.71 16.34
CA GLU A 292 -16.46 -7.94 17.72
C GLU A 292 -15.90 -9.34 17.92
N ASP A 293 -16.66 -10.36 17.51
CA ASP A 293 -16.27 -11.76 17.72
C ASP A 293 -15.02 -12.12 16.92
N GLN A 294 -14.87 -11.60 15.70
CA GLN A 294 -13.65 -11.81 14.91
C GLN A 294 -12.42 -11.17 15.60
N LEU A 295 -12.57 -9.95 16.13
CA LEU A 295 -11.48 -9.26 16.83
C LEU A 295 -11.09 -9.95 18.15
N LYS A 296 -12.09 -10.37 18.94
CA LYS A 296 -11.84 -10.92 20.28
C LYS A 296 -11.52 -12.42 20.24
N LYS A 297 -12.36 -13.23 19.57
CA LYS A 297 -12.24 -14.69 19.59
C LYS A 297 -11.18 -15.20 18.61
N LEU A 298 -11.05 -14.59 17.43
CA LEU A 298 -10.12 -15.07 16.40
C LEU A 298 -8.76 -14.36 16.44
N LEU A 299 -8.75 -13.04 16.70
CA LEU A 299 -7.52 -12.26 16.81
C LEU A 299 -7.04 -12.04 18.25
N GLY A 300 -7.79 -12.50 19.26
CA GLY A 300 -7.32 -12.51 20.65
C GLY A 300 -7.17 -11.13 21.27
N LEU A 301 -7.93 -10.12 20.83
CA LEU A 301 -7.96 -8.82 21.50
C LEU A 301 -8.63 -8.96 22.87
N SER A 302 -8.04 -8.30 23.89
CA SER A 302 -8.69 -8.18 25.19
C SER A 302 -9.95 -7.31 25.10
N ASP A 303 -10.88 -7.45 26.04
CA ASP A 303 -12.08 -6.59 26.10
C ASP A 303 -11.69 -5.10 26.10
N ARG A 304 -10.67 -4.74 26.88
CA ARG A 304 -10.14 -3.36 26.96
C ARG A 304 -9.57 -2.90 25.62
N ASP A 305 -8.73 -3.71 24.96
CA ASP A 305 -8.12 -3.34 23.68
C ASP A 305 -9.21 -3.15 22.62
N TYR A 306 -10.22 -4.03 22.59
CA TYR A 306 -11.36 -3.92 21.69
C TYR A 306 -12.17 -2.65 21.96
N ASP A 307 -12.56 -2.40 23.22
CA ASP A 307 -13.36 -1.23 23.59
C ASP A 307 -12.64 0.08 23.26
N LEU A 308 -11.33 0.16 23.54
CA LEU A 308 -10.50 1.31 23.21
C LEU A 308 -10.40 1.51 21.70
N LEU A 309 -10.05 0.47 20.94
CA LEU A 309 -9.95 0.53 19.48
C LEU A 309 -11.27 0.95 18.85
N ARG A 310 -12.37 0.30 19.24
CA ARG A 310 -13.71 0.58 18.76
C ARG A 310 -14.10 2.02 19.03
N TYR A 311 -13.88 2.51 20.25
CA TYR A 311 -14.12 3.90 20.60
C TYR A 311 -13.30 4.85 19.72
N LYS A 312 -11.98 4.63 19.62
CA LYS A 312 -11.06 5.53 18.93
C LYS A 312 -11.33 5.60 17.44
N VAL A 313 -11.54 4.48 16.76
CA VAL A 313 -11.84 4.44 15.32
C VAL A 313 -13.16 5.16 15.01
N ARG A 314 -14.21 4.94 15.80
CA ARG A 314 -15.52 5.58 15.59
C ARG A 314 -15.48 7.07 15.88
N ILE A 315 -14.74 7.50 16.91
CA ILE A 315 -14.58 8.93 17.18
C ILE A 315 -13.68 9.60 16.14
N GLN A 316 -12.65 8.93 15.65
CA GLN A 316 -11.80 9.45 14.57
C GLN A 316 -12.62 9.71 13.30
N ASN A 317 -13.39 8.73 12.84
CA ASN A 317 -14.35 8.87 11.73
C ASN A 317 -15.30 10.05 11.96
N MET A 318 -15.91 10.14 13.15
CA MET A 318 -16.82 11.24 13.46
C MET A 318 -16.14 12.61 13.45
N ILE A 319 -14.92 12.75 13.99
CA ILE A 319 -14.15 14.00 14.05
C ILE A 319 -13.57 14.41 12.71
N SER A 320 -13.14 13.45 11.88
CA SER A 320 -12.66 13.76 10.53
C SER A 320 -13.78 14.29 9.64
N SER A 321 -14.98 13.72 9.74
CA SER A 321 -16.13 14.08 8.90
C SER A 321 -16.97 15.25 9.41
N SER A 322 -16.91 15.55 10.71
CA SER A 322 -17.76 16.59 11.33
C SER A 322 -16.99 17.84 11.72
N GLY A 323 -17.39 18.99 11.18
CA GLY A 323 -16.76 20.29 11.51
C GLY A 323 -17.00 20.79 12.94
N ASN A 324 -18.15 20.48 13.55
CA ASN A 324 -18.66 21.15 14.76
C ASN A 324 -18.85 20.20 15.96
N ILE A 325 -17.81 19.47 16.34
CA ILE A 325 -17.82 18.64 17.56
C ILE A 325 -16.64 18.92 18.50
N SER A 326 -16.14 20.15 18.47
CA SER A 326 -15.23 20.63 19.52
C SER A 326 -15.96 20.60 20.87
N PHE A 327 -15.23 20.57 21.99
CA PHE A 327 -15.87 20.51 23.31
C PHE A 327 -16.90 21.64 23.54
N SER A 328 -16.59 22.84 23.03
CA SER A 328 -17.49 24.00 23.10
C SER A 328 -18.78 23.81 22.32
N ASP A 329 -18.75 23.06 21.21
CA ASP A 329 -19.92 22.82 20.35
C ASP A 329 -20.85 21.74 20.94
N LEU A 330 -20.31 20.85 21.78
CA LEU A 330 -21.10 19.80 22.43
C LEU A 330 -22.07 20.40 23.45
N ASN A 331 -23.33 19.97 23.39
CA ASN A 331 -24.31 20.26 24.44
C ASN A 331 -24.06 19.39 25.69
N LYS A 332 -24.79 19.67 26.78
CA LYS A 332 -24.62 19.00 28.08
C LYS A 332 -24.77 17.47 27.98
N ASP A 333 -25.76 16.99 27.24
CA ASP A 333 -26.07 15.58 27.13
C ASP A 333 -25.02 14.85 26.27
N GLN A 334 -24.59 15.48 25.17
CA GLN A 334 -23.48 14.99 24.35
C GLN A 334 -22.19 14.87 25.15
N ARG A 335 -21.84 15.90 25.94
CA ARG A 335 -20.65 15.86 26.82
C ARG A 335 -20.74 14.71 27.82
N GLN A 336 -21.91 14.52 28.43
CA GLN A 336 -22.09 13.45 29.41
C GLN A 336 -22.02 12.05 28.75
N ASN A 337 -22.59 11.89 27.56
CA ASN A 337 -22.52 10.64 26.80
C ASN A 337 -21.09 10.33 26.37
N PHE A 338 -20.39 11.26 25.73
CA PHE A 338 -19.00 11.05 25.29
C PHE A 338 -18.05 10.84 26.47
N LYS A 339 -18.26 11.52 27.60
CA LYS A 339 -17.51 11.27 28.84
C LYS A 339 -17.66 9.84 29.30
N ASN A 340 -18.89 9.34 29.36
CA ASN A 340 -19.18 7.97 29.81
C ASN A 340 -18.57 6.94 28.86
N THR A 341 -18.75 7.11 27.55
CA THR A 341 -18.18 6.18 26.56
C THR A 341 -16.65 6.22 26.58
N MET A 342 -16.03 7.40 26.71
CA MET A 342 -14.56 7.51 26.83
C MET A 342 -14.07 6.84 28.12
N GLY A 343 -14.75 7.04 29.25
CA GLY A 343 -14.39 6.40 30.52
C GLY A 343 -14.46 4.87 30.45
N GLN A 344 -15.52 4.33 29.83
CA GLN A 344 -15.65 2.90 29.56
C GLN A 344 -14.49 2.37 28.72
N ALA A 345 -14.17 3.04 27.60
CA ALA A 345 -13.08 2.65 26.71
C ALA A 345 -11.70 2.72 27.39
N LEU A 346 -11.48 3.66 28.31
CA LEU A 346 -10.24 3.79 29.08
C LEU A 346 -10.21 2.87 30.32
N GLY A 347 -11.32 2.21 30.64
CA GLY A 347 -11.49 1.32 31.80
C GLY A 347 -11.56 2.03 33.15
N HIS A 348 -11.91 3.32 33.20
CA HIS A 348 -12.11 4.06 34.45
C HIS A 348 -13.01 5.29 34.26
N ASP A 349 -13.69 5.71 35.33
CA ASP A 349 -14.58 6.88 35.29
C ASP A 349 -13.79 8.20 35.15
N LEU A 350 -14.34 9.12 34.34
CA LEU A 350 -13.75 10.43 34.12
C LEU A 350 -14.53 11.55 34.83
N SER A 351 -13.79 12.46 35.45
CA SER A 351 -14.34 13.77 35.80
C SER A 351 -14.64 14.58 34.53
N MET A 352 -15.57 15.53 34.59
CA MET A 352 -15.87 16.38 33.41
C MET A 352 -14.65 17.20 32.97
N LYS A 353 -13.78 17.58 33.93
CA LYS A 353 -12.55 18.33 33.67
C LYS A 353 -11.50 17.48 32.94
N ASP A 354 -11.37 16.21 33.32
CA ASP A 354 -10.41 15.30 32.66
C ASP A 354 -10.91 14.91 31.27
N PHE A 355 -12.22 14.66 31.14
CA PHE A 355 -12.85 14.47 29.84
C PHE A 355 -12.66 15.66 28.90
N GLU A 356 -12.87 16.90 29.36
CA GLU A 356 -12.65 18.10 28.54
C GLU A 356 -11.22 18.15 27.98
N LYS A 357 -10.21 17.87 28.82
CA LYS A 357 -8.80 17.84 28.40
C LYS A 357 -8.55 16.75 27.36
N LEU A 358 -9.01 15.53 27.63
CA LEU A 358 -8.81 14.38 26.74
C LEU A 358 -9.53 14.58 25.41
N TRP A 359 -10.78 15.06 25.44
CA TRP A 359 -11.57 15.38 24.25
C TRP A 359 -10.90 16.45 23.40
N ASN A 360 -10.48 17.56 24.00
CA ASN A 360 -9.79 18.62 23.26
C ASN A 360 -8.48 18.15 22.63
N ASN A 361 -7.70 17.33 23.34
CA ASN A 361 -6.48 16.75 22.78
C ASN A 361 -6.80 15.87 21.57
N GLN A 362 -7.70 14.90 21.75
CA GLN A 362 -8.13 13.98 20.69
C GLN A 362 -8.71 14.71 19.48
N TYR A 363 -9.61 15.68 19.70
CA TYR A 363 -10.18 16.51 18.65
C TYR A 363 -9.11 17.27 17.88
N ASN A 364 -8.15 17.90 18.56
CA ASN A 364 -7.07 18.63 17.90
C ASN A 364 -6.14 17.74 17.07
N GLN A 365 -5.95 16.48 17.49
CA GLN A 365 -5.13 15.50 16.75
C GLN A 365 -5.85 14.95 15.52
N MET A 366 -7.16 14.71 15.61
CA MET A 366 -7.96 14.04 14.59
C MET A 366 -8.64 14.99 13.58
N ARG A 367 -8.90 16.25 13.93
CA ARG A 367 -9.60 17.18 13.03
C ARG A 367 -8.80 17.46 11.75
N GLY A 368 -9.49 17.46 10.62
CA GLY A 368 -8.88 17.71 9.30
C GLY A 368 -7.94 16.59 8.80
N LYS A 369 -7.94 15.43 9.47
CA LYS A 369 -7.27 14.21 9.01
C LYS A 369 -8.13 13.46 7.99
N GLY A 370 -7.57 12.44 7.33
CA GLY A 370 -8.36 11.55 6.48
C GLY A 370 -9.26 10.66 7.34
N ASP A 371 -10.37 10.17 6.79
CA ASP A 371 -11.23 9.22 7.49
C ASP A 371 -10.61 7.81 7.45
N PHE A 372 -10.18 7.31 8.60
CA PHE A 372 -9.50 6.01 8.70
C PHE A 372 -10.44 4.84 8.44
N ALA A 373 -11.67 4.90 8.97
CA ALA A 373 -12.62 3.81 8.82
C ALA A 373 -13.15 3.75 7.40
N HIS A 374 -13.41 4.91 6.77
CA HIS A 374 -13.77 5.00 5.36
C HIS A 374 -12.65 4.41 4.51
N GLN A 375 -11.41 4.86 4.71
CA GLN A 375 -10.26 4.35 3.96
C GLN A 375 -10.15 2.82 4.10
N SER A 376 -10.25 2.32 5.34
CA SER A 376 -10.16 0.88 5.63
C SER A 376 -11.25 0.07 4.92
N ILE A 377 -12.52 0.52 4.94
CA ILE A 377 -13.62 -0.23 4.29
C ILE A 377 -13.54 -0.16 2.76
N THR A 378 -13.06 0.95 2.21
CA THR A 378 -12.82 1.12 0.77
C THR A 378 -11.68 0.19 0.33
N GLN A 379 -10.56 0.15 1.05
CA GLN A 379 -9.46 -0.78 0.75
C GLN A 379 -9.89 -2.24 0.92
N ALA A 380 -10.69 -2.57 1.93
CA ALA A 380 -11.25 -3.92 2.08
C ALA A 380 -12.10 -4.32 0.86
N THR A 381 -12.93 -3.42 0.35
CA THR A 381 -13.74 -3.65 -0.85
C THR A 381 -12.86 -3.91 -2.08
N ILE A 382 -11.80 -3.11 -2.27
CA ILE A 382 -10.85 -3.30 -3.39
C ILE A 382 -10.11 -4.64 -3.26
N LEU A 383 -9.66 -5.01 -2.05
CA LEU A 383 -8.82 -6.18 -1.81
C LEU A 383 -9.58 -7.51 -1.72
N ASN A 384 -10.89 -7.49 -1.40
CA ASN A 384 -11.71 -8.68 -1.13
C ASN A 384 -11.45 -9.85 -2.10
N PRO A 385 -10.99 -11.03 -1.64
CA PRO A 385 -10.65 -12.14 -2.53
C PRO A 385 -11.87 -12.73 -3.27
N GLY A 386 -13.07 -12.62 -2.70
CA GLY A 386 -14.32 -13.08 -3.33
C GLY A 386 -14.91 -12.09 -4.33
N ILE A 387 -15.95 -12.51 -5.07
CA ILE A 387 -16.84 -11.58 -5.78
C ILE A 387 -17.88 -11.11 -4.76
N PRO A 388 -17.90 -9.83 -4.36
CA PRO A 388 -18.89 -9.34 -3.40
C PRO A 388 -20.31 -9.57 -3.93
N ALA A 389 -21.27 -9.97 -3.10
CA ALA A 389 -22.64 -10.18 -3.57
C ALA A 389 -23.26 -8.92 -4.19
N ALA A 390 -22.84 -7.73 -3.72
CA ALA A 390 -23.22 -6.44 -4.29
C ALA A 390 -22.68 -6.19 -5.72
N ALA A 391 -21.73 -7.00 -6.19
CA ALA A 391 -21.22 -6.94 -7.55
C ALA A 391 -22.34 -7.22 -8.59
N GLY A 392 -23.27 -8.13 -8.28
CA GLY A 392 -24.27 -8.61 -9.23
C GLY A 392 -23.66 -9.03 -10.58
N ASN A 393 -24.39 -8.82 -11.68
CA ASN A 393 -23.90 -9.10 -13.04
C ASN A 393 -22.81 -8.12 -13.54
N GLY A 394 -22.51 -7.06 -12.79
CA GLY A 394 -21.51 -6.04 -13.14
C GLY A 394 -20.10 -6.32 -12.60
N GLY A 395 -19.92 -7.43 -11.87
CA GLY A 395 -18.62 -7.83 -11.34
C GLY A 395 -18.05 -6.86 -10.31
N ARG A 396 -16.75 -7.04 -10.00
CA ARG A 396 -16.02 -6.32 -8.93
C ARG A 396 -16.06 -4.80 -9.10
N GLU A 397 -16.14 -4.31 -10.34
CA GLU A 397 -16.29 -2.89 -10.64
C GLU A 397 -17.60 -2.31 -10.06
N ASN A 398 -18.67 -3.10 -9.99
CA ASN A 398 -19.95 -2.65 -9.45
C ASN A 398 -19.97 -2.59 -7.91
N ALA A 399 -19.25 -3.49 -7.22
CA ALA A 399 -19.04 -3.38 -5.77
C ALA A 399 -18.14 -2.17 -5.42
N ASN A 400 -17.07 -1.95 -6.21
CA ASN A 400 -16.21 -0.77 -6.09
C ASN A 400 -16.93 0.54 -6.45
N ARG A 401 -18.11 0.51 -7.09
CA ARG A 401 -18.95 1.70 -7.32
C ARG A 401 -19.74 2.11 -6.08
N LEU A 402 -19.80 1.26 -5.05
CA LEU A 402 -20.49 1.52 -3.79
C LEU A 402 -19.55 2.00 -2.67
N SER A 403 -18.23 2.08 -2.92
CA SER A 403 -17.21 2.52 -1.96
C SER A 403 -16.14 3.38 -2.66
N GLY A 404 -15.47 4.27 -1.92
CA GLY A 404 -14.39 5.09 -2.48
C GLY A 404 -14.90 6.26 -3.34
N TRP A 405 -13.99 6.89 -4.10
CA TRP A 405 -14.30 8.11 -4.86
C TRP A 405 -15.45 7.96 -5.86
N LYS A 406 -15.67 6.76 -6.43
CA LYS A 406 -16.80 6.51 -7.34
C LYS A 406 -18.12 6.60 -6.59
N GLY A 407 -18.20 6.08 -5.36
CA GLY A 407 -19.39 6.19 -4.52
C GLY A 407 -19.68 7.64 -4.14
N ASP A 408 -18.64 8.35 -3.70
CA ASP A 408 -18.76 9.68 -3.09
C ASP A 408 -18.87 10.82 -4.11
N ALA A 409 -18.23 10.68 -5.27
CA ALA A 409 -18.29 11.67 -6.34
C ALA A 409 -19.45 11.43 -7.32
N THR A 410 -20.24 10.36 -7.17
CA THR A 410 -21.35 10.03 -8.08
C THR A 410 -22.64 9.67 -7.35
N LYS A 411 -23.67 9.25 -8.09
CA LYS A 411 -24.92 8.70 -7.51
C LYS A 411 -24.90 7.17 -7.40
N ALA A 412 -23.73 6.55 -7.57
CA ALA A 412 -23.62 5.10 -7.62
C ALA A 412 -24.01 4.40 -6.31
N ALA A 413 -23.83 5.07 -5.17
CA ALA A 413 -24.32 4.60 -3.85
C ALA A 413 -25.77 5.03 -3.54
N GLU A 414 -26.55 5.43 -4.55
CA GLU A 414 -27.94 5.93 -4.45
C GLU A 414 -28.13 7.19 -3.57
N ALA A 415 -27.02 7.80 -3.13
CA ALA A 415 -26.99 9.08 -2.42
C ALA A 415 -26.64 10.24 -3.36
N LYS A 416 -26.95 11.47 -2.93
CA LYS A 416 -26.36 12.67 -3.56
C LYS A 416 -24.84 12.61 -3.32
N PRO A 417 -24.00 12.93 -4.33
CA PRO A 417 -22.55 13.01 -4.12
C PRO A 417 -22.21 13.83 -2.89
N SER A 418 -21.32 13.31 -2.06
CA SER A 418 -20.83 13.91 -0.83
C SER A 418 -19.38 13.49 -0.68
N LEU A 419 -18.47 14.43 -0.93
CA LEU A 419 -17.03 14.17 -0.87
C LEU A 419 -16.38 15.31 -0.06
N GLY A 420 -16.27 15.05 1.24
CA GLY A 420 -15.62 15.94 2.21
C GLY A 420 -14.09 15.93 2.08
N PRO A 421 -13.37 16.85 2.76
CA PRO A 421 -11.91 16.84 2.78
C PRO A 421 -11.30 15.56 3.37
N ASP A 422 -11.99 14.92 4.29
CA ASP A 422 -11.65 13.65 4.91
C ASP A 422 -11.85 12.46 3.97
N ASP A 423 -13.00 12.39 3.28
CA ASP A 423 -13.29 11.38 2.25
C ASP A 423 -12.35 11.55 1.04
N TYR A 424 -12.07 12.79 0.61
CA TYR A 424 -11.10 13.06 -0.46
C TYR A 424 -9.73 12.42 -0.18
N LYS A 425 -9.28 12.47 1.08
CA LYS A 425 -8.03 11.80 1.51
C LYS A 425 -8.23 10.30 1.53
N ALA A 426 -9.28 9.82 2.19
CA ALA A 426 -9.54 8.39 2.34
C ALA A 426 -9.63 7.69 0.96
N ASP A 427 -10.34 8.28 0.02
CA ASP A 427 -10.56 7.74 -1.32
C ASP A 427 -9.27 7.66 -2.14
N LEU A 428 -8.54 8.78 -2.23
CA LEU A 428 -7.30 8.82 -2.99
C LEU A 428 -6.22 7.96 -2.34
N ASP A 429 -6.11 8.01 -1.01
CA ASP A 429 -5.13 7.21 -0.27
C ASP A 429 -5.43 5.72 -0.43
N SER A 430 -6.71 5.31 -0.42
CA SER A 430 -7.13 3.93 -0.67
C SER A 430 -6.66 3.40 -2.02
N GLU A 431 -6.94 4.16 -3.08
CA GLU A 431 -6.58 3.78 -4.45
C GLU A 431 -5.07 3.82 -4.67
N ASN A 432 -4.38 4.84 -4.16
CA ASN A 432 -2.92 4.98 -4.26
C ASN A 432 -2.18 3.86 -3.55
N ILE A 433 -2.55 3.55 -2.30
CA ILE A 433 -1.92 2.48 -1.52
C ILE A 433 -2.20 1.14 -2.17
N THR A 434 -3.44 0.89 -2.61
CA THR A 434 -3.79 -0.40 -3.24
C THR A 434 -3.12 -0.58 -4.61
N TYR A 435 -2.96 0.49 -5.38
CA TYR A 435 -2.15 0.49 -6.60
C TYR A 435 -0.72 0.06 -6.30
N LEU A 436 -0.07 0.66 -5.28
CA LEU A 436 1.29 0.32 -4.88
C LEU A 436 1.41 -1.14 -4.39
N MET A 437 0.44 -1.63 -3.63
CA MET A 437 0.37 -3.05 -3.22
C MET A 437 0.34 -3.97 -4.45
N ASN A 438 -0.52 -3.68 -5.43
CA ASN A 438 -0.68 -4.52 -6.61
C ASN A 438 0.53 -4.47 -7.56
N LYS A 439 1.09 -3.27 -7.75
CA LYS A 439 2.25 -3.00 -8.62
C LYS A 439 3.50 -3.68 -8.08
N ASN A 440 3.79 -3.51 -6.79
CA ASN A 440 5.07 -3.91 -6.20
C ASN A 440 4.98 -5.22 -5.39
N LYS A 441 3.79 -5.83 -5.32
CA LYS A 441 3.50 -7.01 -4.47
C LYS A 441 3.83 -6.78 -2.99
N TRP A 442 3.70 -5.54 -2.53
CA TRP A 442 3.96 -5.16 -1.15
C TRP A 442 2.78 -5.45 -0.24
N SER A 443 3.10 -5.67 1.04
CA SER A 443 2.09 -5.66 2.10
C SER A 443 1.42 -4.28 2.18
N TYR A 444 0.20 -4.23 2.71
CA TYR A 444 -0.49 -2.98 3.02
C TYR A 444 0.38 -2.03 3.86
N MET A 445 1.07 -2.57 4.86
CA MET A 445 1.94 -1.80 5.74
C MET A 445 3.08 -1.13 4.97
N ASP A 446 3.77 -1.87 4.11
CA ASP A 446 4.90 -1.34 3.35
C ASP A 446 4.44 -0.35 2.26
N ALA A 447 3.32 -0.64 1.59
CA ALA A 447 2.72 0.27 0.61
C ALA A 447 2.26 1.58 1.27
N MET A 448 1.62 1.53 2.43
CA MET A 448 1.22 2.69 3.21
C MET A 448 2.43 3.51 3.70
N ASN A 449 3.48 2.83 4.18
CA ASN A 449 4.73 3.45 4.59
C ASN A 449 5.38 4.23 3.44
N TYR A 450 5.48 3.59 2.28
CA TYR A 450 6.03 4.20 1.08
C TYR A 450 5.16 5.38 0.61
N TYR A 451 3.84 5.18 0.52
CA TYR A 451 2.90 6.19 0.08
C TYR A 451 2.98 7.48 0.92
N HIS A 452 2.87 7.37 2.24
CA HIS A 452 2.92 8.56 3.09
C HIS A 452 4.33 9.16 3.14
N ASN A 453 5.38 8.41 2.80
CA ASN A 453 6.70 8.98 2.58
C ASN A 453 6.75 9.89 1.35
N ARG A 454 6.11 9.50 0.24
CA ARG A 454 5.96 10.34 -0.96
C ARG A 454 5.24 11.64 -0.64
N LEU A 455 4.15 11.57 0.14
CA LEU A 455 3.42 12.77 0.57
C LEU A 455 4.29 13.70 1.43
N ARG A 456 5.03 13.15 2.40
CA ARG A 456 5.99 13.92 3.21
C ARG A 456 7.12 14.55 2.39
N SER A 457 7.37 14.02 1.20
CA SER A 457 8.41 14.48 0.27
C SER A 457 7.91 15.55 -0.72
N GLY A 458 6.65 15.98 -0.57
CA GLY A 458 6.05 17.06 -1.35
C GLY A 458 5.26 16.61 -2.57
N GLN A 459 5.12 15.30 -2.82
CA GLN A 459 4.16 14.81 -3.80
C GLN A 459 2.74 14.96 -3.27
N SER A 460 1.78 15.26 -4.15
CA SER A 460 0.37 15.38 -3.75
C SER A 460 -0.41 14.09 -3.95
N ARG A 461 -1.45 13.89 -3.15
CA ARG A 461 -2.41 12.78 -3.29
C ARG A 461 -2.96 12.66 -4.72
N ALA A 462 -3.44 13.77 -5.29
CA ALA A 462 -3.98 13.78 -6.65
C ALA A 462 -2.92 13.51 -7.70
N GLN A 463 -1.69 14.00 -7.52
CA GLN A 463 -0.60 13.69 -8.45
C GLN A 463 -0.38 12.18 -8.51
N ILE A 464 -0.24 11.51 -7.35
CA ILE A 464 -0.02 10.07 -7.27
C ILE A 464 -1.21 9.31 -7.85
N PHE A 465 -2.43 9.75 -7.56
CA PHE A 465 -3.65 9.14 -8.11
C PHE A 465 -3.69 9.19 -9.63
N THR A 466 -3.30 10.31 -10.22
CA THR A 466 -3.26 10.46 -11.69
C THR A 466 -2.13 9.68 -12.37
N GLU A 467 -1.22 9.04 -11.63
CA GLU A 467 -0.21 8.12 -12.19
C GLU A 467 -0.85 6.79 -12.65
N HIS A 468 -1.96 6.38 -12.05
CA HIS A 468 -2.61 5.09 -12.34
C HIS A 468 -4.08 5.21 -12.74
N THR A 469 -4.75 6.32 -12.41
CA THR A 469 -6.14 6.59 -12.79
C THR A 469 -6.26 7.91 -13.54
N SER A 470 -6.61 7.87 -14.83
CA SER A 470 -6.55 9.07 -15.66
C SER A 470 -7.65 10.09 -15.33
N TYR A 471 -7.33 11.39 -15.34
CA TYR A 471 -8.33 12.46 -15.14
C TYR A 471 -9.52 12.37 -16.11
N ASN A 472 -9.26 12.00 -17.37
CA ASN A 472 -10.31 11.90 -18.39
C ASN A 472 -11.27 10.74 -18.11
N GLU A 473 -10.76 9.62 -17.62
CA GLU A 473 -11.58 8.49 -17.20
C GLU A 473 -12.47 8.88 -16.03
N VAL A 474 -11.90 9.49 -14.97
CA VAL A 474 -12.66 9.97 -13.82
C VAL A 474 -13.77 10.93 -14.25
N LYS A 475 -13.42 11.92 -15.08
CA LYS A 475 -14.37 12.89 -15.60
C LYS A 475 -15.50 12.21 -16.36
N LYS A 476 -15.17 11.26 -17.25
CA LYS A 476 -16.15 10.49 -18.01
C LYS A 476 -17.08 9.72 -17.07
N THR A 477 -16.54 8.98 -16.09
CA THR A 477 -17.32 8.23 -15.10
C THR A 477 -18.30 9.11 -14.36
N ILE A 478 -17.86 10.30 -13.89
CA ILE A 478 -18.71 11.25 -13.18
C ILE A 478 -19.82 11.79 -14.11
N PHE A 479 -19.48 12.19 -15.33
CA PHE A 479 -20.44 12.74 -16.28
C PHE A 479 -21.49 11.71 -16.69
N ASP A 480 -21.05 10.48 -16.98
CA ASP A 480 -21.92 9.37 -17.38
C ASP A 480 -22.85 8.92 -16.24
N SER A 481 -22.37 8.94 -14.99
CA SER A 481 -23.17 8.58 -13.81
C SER A 481 -24.19 9.68 -13.48
N LEU A 482 -23.76 10.94 -13.46
CA LEU A 482 -24.59 12.07 -13.05
C LEU A 482 -25.47 12.64 -14.17
N LYS A 483 -25.29 12.15 -15.41
CA LYS A 483 -26.00 12.59 -16.62
C LYS A 483 -25.87 14.09 -16.84
N VAL A 484 -24.63 14.60 -16.74
CA VAL A 484 -24.29 16.00 -17.01
C VAL A 484 -23.41 16.13 -18.25
N ASN A 485 -23.56 17.23 -18.98
CA ASN A 485 -22.86 17.42 -20.26
C ASN A 485 -21.75 18.48 -20.21
N SER A 486 -21.60 19.21 -19.10
CA SER A 486 -20.59 20.26 -18.96
C SER A 486 -20.10 20.45 -17.52
N MET A 487 -18.89 21.02 -17.36
CA MET A 487 -18.37 21.40 -16.04
C MET A 487 -19.23 22.48 -15.37
N LYS A 488 -19.89 23.34 -16.16
CA LYS A 488 -20.79 24.37 -15.63
C LYS A 488 -22.02 23.73 -14.97
N GLU A 489 -22.66 22.81 -15.69
CA GLU A 489 -23.80 22.05 -15.16
C GLU A 489 -23.39 21.23 -13.93
N LEU A 490 -22.20 20.60 -13.96
CA LEU A 490 -21.67 19.87 -12.81
C LEU A 490 -21.47 20.79 -11.60
N LYS A 491 -20.90 22.00 -11.77
CA LYS A 491 -20.71 22.98 -10.69
C LYS A 491 -22.04 23.37 -10.05
N GLU A 492 -23.06 23.63 -10.87
CA GLU A 492 -24.37 24.09 -10.42
C GLU A 492 -25.16 22.99 -9.69
N LYS A 493 -25.09 21.73 -10.16
CA LYS A 493 -25.91 20.62 -9.64
C LYS A 493 -25.20 19.74 -8.61
N TYR A 494 -23.89 19.57 -8.74
CA TYR A 494 -23.08 18.59 -8.01
C TYR A 494 -21.70 19.20 -7.67
N TYR A 495 -21.72 20.22 -6.81
CA TYR A 495 -20.52 21.00 -6.48
C TYR A 495 -19.36 20.14 -5.96
N ASP A 496 -19.61 19.14 -5.12
CA ASP A 496 -18.55 18.27 -4.60
C ASP A 496 -17.85 17.46 -5.71
N SER A 497 -18.62 16.90 -6.66
CA SER A 497 -18.07 16.22 -7.84
C SER A 497 -17.29 17.18 -8.76
N TYR A 498 -17.77 18.41 -8.92
CA TYR A 498 -17.05 19.47 -9.66
C TYR A 498 -15.73 19.82 -8.98
N ARG A 499 -15.77 20.07 -7.67
CA ARG A 499 -14.62 20.40 -6.84
C ARG A 499 -13.59 19.28 -6.86
N PHE A 500 -14.03 18.03 -6.79
CA PHE A 500 -13.16 16.86 -6.91
C PHE A 500 -12.37 16.87 -8.22
N LEU A 501 -13.04 17.06 -9.37
CA LEU A 501 -12.38 17.13 -10.66
C LEU A 501 -11.38 18.28 -10.76
N CYS A 502 -11.71 19.47 -10.24
CA CYS A 502 -10.76 20.58 -10.22
C CYS A 502 -9.51 20.25 -9.40
N ASN A 503 -9.67 19.63 -8.23
CA ASN A 503 -8.53 19.24 -7.39
C ASN A 503 -7.65 18.15 -8.03
N LEU A 504 -8.24 17.21 -8.77
CA LEU A 504 -7.47 16.24 -9.56
C LEU A 504 -6.68 16.92 -10.68
N LYS A 505 -7.33 17.82 -11.43
CA LYS A 505 -6.70 18.56 -12.53
C LYS A 505 -5.52 19.39 -12.05
N ASP A 506 -5.68 20.08 -10.91
CA ASP A 506 -4.66 20.95 -10.33
C ASP A 506 -3.66 20.20 -9.46
N LYS A 507 -3.78 18.86 -9.37
CA LYS A 507 -2.90 17.98 -8.60
C LYS A 507 -2.77 18.41 -7.13
N ASN A 508 -3.89 18.75 -6.48
CA ASN A 508 -3.87 19.19 -5.09
C ASN A 508 -3.65 18.03 -4.10
N ASN A 509 -3.04 18.33 -2.96
CA ASN A 509 -2.88 17.36 -1.86
C ASN A 509 -4.09 17.31 -0.93
N GLU A 510 -4.84 18.39 -0.88
CA GLU A 510 -5.97 18.66 0.01
C GLU A 510 -7.13 19.14 -0.86
N LEU A 511 -8.37 18.85 -0.46
CA LEU A 511 -9.55 19.32 -1.17
C LEU A 511 -9.72 20.84 -1.00
N LYS A 512 -9.59 21.60 -2.09
CA LYS A 512 -9.80 23.06 -2.14
C LYS A 512 -11.13 23.42 -2.80
N ASP A 513 -11.71 24.55 -2.41
CA ASP A 513 -12.91 25.11 -3.04
C ASP A 513 -12.61 25.93 -4.32
N TYR A 514 -13.61 26.06 -5.21
CA TYR A 514 -13.53 26.64 -6.56
C TYR A 514 -14.78 27.41 -7.02
#